data_AF-A0A7S1YFY1-F1
#
_entry.id   AF-A0A7S1YFY1-F1
#
_cell.length_a   1.000
_cell.length_b   1.000
_cell.length_c   1.000
_cell.angle_alpha   90.00
_cell.angle_beta   90.00
_cell.angle_gamma   90.00
#
_symmetry.space_group_name_H-M   'P 1'
#
loop_
_entity.id
_entity.type
_entity.pdbx_description
1 polymer ?
#
loop_
_entity_poly.entity_id
_entity_poly.type
_entity_poly.pdbx_seq_one_letter_code
_entity_poly.pdbx_strand_id
1 'polypeptide(L)'
;TETRKRFYSTPSGIHLSVTTLLFVVWVSYAFGGITIETFVQVRRADWQGILSKASSHDTIGSRSFARIENSAVDDGEKMKSAVIDIDAPWPRPAWLMSFPNSGTSFTSFLINVASNSKRATNYGGRNLDKNGNSVPVLENDLDGPFWVDPQDEKSTYPTRYVITKTHCGGYCKGCPPDMYVNTPYSFLRQCLSGNRRQVASTGKSEEVRVTYSPEKIHRAIHLIRNPFDNIVSRFHLEQHEQLKHDGTEMSLTKEGFREYCRKLNKKVDSAEHSSKLWDTSIYHLLKDVP
;
A
#
# COMPACT_ATOMS: atom_id res chain seq x y z
N THR A 1 19.92 35.41 -40.68
CA THR A 1 19.11 34.23 -41.02
C THR A 1 18.06 34.07 -39.94
N GLU A 2 16.86 34.52 -40.28
CA GLU A 2 15.77 34.86 -39.36
C GLU A 2 14.72 33.74 -39.40
N THR A 3 14.52 33.05 -38.28
CA THR A 3 13.61 31.89 -38.20
C THR A 3 12.26 32.33 -37.62
N ARG A 4 11.27 32.46 -38.51
CA ARG A 4 9.84 32.72 -38.21
C ARG A 4 9.26 31.69 -37.23
N LYS A 5 8.67 32.17 -36.13
CA LYS A 5 7.69 31.41 -35.32
C LYS A 5 6.29 31.59 -35.91
N ARG A 6 5.61 30.50 -36.25
CA ARG A 6 4.17 30.51 -36.58
C ARG A 6 3.37 30.35 -35.29
N PHE A 7 2.49 31.32 -35.02
CA PHE A 7 1.38 31.19 -34.07
C PHE A 7 0.17 30.62 -34.82
N TYR A 8 -0.48 29.60 -34.27
CA TYR A 8 -1.83 29.23 -34.64
C TYR A 8 -2.76 29.67 -33.51
N SER A 9 -3.70 30.55 -33.83
CA SER A 9 -4.85 30.88 -33.00
C SER A 9 -5.99 29.92 -33.34
N THR A 10 -6.63 29.33 -32.33
CA THR A 10 -7.97 28.73 -32.45
C THR A 10 -8.91 29.43 -31.48
N PRO A 11 -10.10 29.86 -31.92
CA PRO A 11 -11.14 30.39 -31.04
C PRO A 11 -12.18 29.31 -30.73
N SER A 12 -12.49 29.10 -29.45
CA SER A 12 -13.85 28.89 -28.92
C SER A 12 -13.79 28.20 -27.55
N GLY A 13 -14.48 28.79 -26.58
CA GLY A 13 -14.46 28.41 -25.17
C GLY A 13 -14.91 26.99 -24.89
N ILE A 14 -14.18 26.36 -23.97
CA ILE A 14 -14.58 25.14 -23.27
C ILE A 14 -14.67 25.53 -21.80
N HIS A 15 -15.87 25.44 -21.23
CA HIS A 15 -16.08 25.44 -19.79
C HIS A 15 -15.32 24.25 -19.18
N LEU A 16 -14.24 24.53 -18.44
CA LEU A 16 -13.53 23.55 -17.63
C LEU A 16 -14.42 23.13 -16.45
N SER A 17 -15.15 22.03 -16.63
CA SER A 17 -15.62 21.22 -15.51
C SER A 17 -14.41 20.56 -14.84
N VAL A 18 -14.43 20.49 -13.50
CA VAL A 18 -13.33 20.02 -12.65
C VAL A 18 -13.02 18.54 -12.95
N THR A 19 -12.13 18.28 -13.89
CA THR A 19 -11.58 16.96 -14.16
C THR A 19 -10.49 16.65 -13.13
N THR A 20 -10.63 15.52 -12.45
CA THR A 20 -9.61 14.86 -11.64
C THR A 20 -8.25 14.91 -12.34
N LEU A 21 -7.29 15.66 -11.76
CA LEU A 21 -5.90 15.62 -12.19
C LEU A 21 -5.29 14.25 -11.87
N LEU A 22 -5.17 13.41 -12.90
CA LEU A 22 -4.31 12.23 -12.90
C LEU A 22 -2.87 12.70 -13.13
N PHE A 23 -2.05 12.65 -12.08
CA PHE A 23 -0.60 12.71 -12.24
C PHE A 23 -0.08 11.29 -12.39
N VAL A 24 0.40 10.96 -13.58
CA VAL A 24 1.24 9.78 -13.82
C VAL A 24 2.68 10.28 -13.79
N VAL A 25 3.42 9.91 -12.74
CA VAL A 25 4.85 10.18 -12.68
C VAL A 25 5.57 8.97 -13.31
N TRP A 26 6.22 9.20 -14.44
CA TRP A 26 7.05 8.21 -15.11
C TRP A 26 8.46 8.31 -14.55
N VAL A 27 8.94 7.26 -13.88
CA VAL A 27 10.32 7.21 -13.37
C VAL A 27 10.99 5.98 -13.96
N SER A 28 11.94 6.22 -14.87
CA SER A 28 12.74 5.19 -15.50
C SER A 28 14.13 5.18 -14.88
N TYR A 29 14.56 4.03 -14.36
CA TYR A 29 15.93 3.80 -13.92
C TYR A 29 16.57 2.75 -14.81
N ALA A 30 17.78 3.05 -15.31
CA ALA A 30 18.65 2.09 -15.98
C ALA A 30 19.80 1.74 -15.04
N PHE A 31 19.84 0.50 -14.56
CA PHE A 31 21.02 -0.07 -13.88
C PHE A 31 21.34 -1.40 -14.55
N GLY A 32 22.53 -1.52 -15.13
CA GLY A 32 23.03 -2.79 -15.69
C GLY A 32 22.21 -3.41 -16.82
N GLY A 33 21.49 -2.61 -17.62
CA GLY A 33 20.71 -3.10 -18.76
C GLY A 33 19.32 -3.65 -18.42
N ILE A 34 18.87 -3.51 -17.17
CA ILE A 34 17.49 -3.80 -16.74
C ILE A 34 16.76 -2.48 -16.53
N THR A 35 15.69 -2.26 -17.29
CA THR A 35 14.76 -1.15 -17.08
C THR A 35 13.67 -1.61 -16.11
N ILE A 36 13.57 -0.98 -14.94
CA ILE A 36 12.46 -1.20 -14.01
C ILE A 36 11.47 -0.06 -14.19
N GLU A 37 10.30 -0.35 -14.73
CA GLU A 37 9.21 0.62 -14.86
C GLU A 37 8.33 0.57 -13.60
N THR A 38 8.21 1.71 -12.92
CA THR A 38 7.31 1.83 -11.76
C THR A 38 6.21 2.83 -12.07
N PHE A 39 4.96 2.37 -12.03
CA PHE A 39 3.79 3.23 -12.20
C PHE A 39 3.33 3.73 -10.83
N VAL A 40 3.43 5.04 -10.61
CA VAL A 40 2.83 5.68 -9.44
C VAL A 40 1.50 6.29 -9.86
N GLN A 41 0.39 5.67 -9.45
CA GLN A 41 -0.94 6.24 -9.64
C GLN A 41 -1.38 6.95 -8.35
N VAL A 42 -1.49 8.27 -8.40
CA VAL A 42 -2.06 9.06 -7.30
C VAL A 42 -3.56 9.26 -7.57
N ARG A 43 -4.43 8.63 -6.77
CA ARG A 43 -5.87 8.92 -6.77
C ARG A 43 -6.26 9.53 -5.43
N ARG A 44 -7.08 10.58 -5.45
CA ARG A 44 -7.79 11.05 -4.25
C ARG A 44 -8.93 10.06 -4.01
N ALA A 45 -8.84 9.27 -2.95
CA ALA A 45 -9.91 8.36 -2.55
C ALA A 45 -10.85 9.07 -1.58
N ASP A 46 -12.16 9.03 -1.87
CA ASP A 46 -13.22 9.40 -0.93
C ASP A 46 -13.57 8.16 -0.08
N TRP A 47 -13.05 8.12 1.14
CA TRP A 47 -13.18 6.97 2.02
C TRP A 47 -14.53 6.92 2.74
N GLN A 48 -15.18 8.07 2.96
CA GLN A 48 -16.50 8.08 3.61
C GLN A 48 -17.58 7.55 2.67
N GLY A 49 -17.50 7.87 1.36
CA GLY A 49 -18.37 7.29 0.34
C GLY A 49 -18.19 5.78 0.09
N ILE A 50 -17.00 5.24 0.36
CA ILE A 50 -16.72 3.79 0.30
C ILE A 50 -17.30 3.06 1.53
N LEU A 51 -17.18 3.66 2.72
CA LEU A 51 -17.70 3.10 3.96
C LEU A 51 -19.23 3.05 3.99
N SER A 52 -19.91 4.08 3.49
CA SER A 52 -21.38 4.12 3.43
C SER A 52 -21.95 3.06 2.47
N LYS A 53 -21.27 2.81 1.33
CA LYS A 53 -21.69 1.78 0.36
C LYS A 53 -21.37 0.34 0.80
N ALA A 54 -20.32 0.13 1.60
CA ALA A 54 -20.01 -1.18 2.15
C ALA A 54 -21.04 -1.62 3.21
N SER A 55 -21.71 -0.68 3.87
CA SER A 55 -22.78 -0.93 4.83
C SER A 55 -24.11 -1.38 4.18
N SER A 56 -24.29 -1.22 2.87
CA SER A 56 -25.58 -1.42 2.20
C SER A 56 -25.64 -2.64 1.27
N HIS A 57 -24.61 -3.50 1.24
CA HIS A 57 -24.54 -4.66 0.33
C HIS A 57 -24.31 -5.96 1.07
N ASP A 58 -25.32 -6.41 1.81
CA ASP A 58 -25.53 -7.83 2.15
C ASP A 58 -26.70 -8.36 1.30
N THR A 59 -26.39 -8.78 0.07
CA THR A 59 -27.19 -9.78 -0.67
C THR A 59 -26.38 -10.30 -1.86
N ILE A 60 -25.94 -11.56 -1.75
CA ILE A 60 -25.19 -12.27 -2.78
C ILE A 60 -26.20 -12.87 -3.77
N GLY A 61 -26.13 -12.42 -5.02
CA GLY A 61 -26.85 -13.02 -6.15
C GLY A 61 -26.10 -12.76 -7.44
N SER A 62 -25.63 -13.84 -8.08
CA SER A 62 -24.88 -13.84 -9.33
C SER A 62 -25.54 -12.99 -10.42
N ARG A 63 -24.86 -11.92 -10.87
CA ARG A 63 -25.07 -11.33 -12.19
C ARG A 63 -23.74 -10.95 -12.84
N SER A 64 -23.72 -11.21 -14.14
CA SER A 64 -22.71 -10.95 -15.15
C SER A 64 -22.07 -9.55 -15.07
N PHE A 65 -20.80 -9.48 -15.49
CA PHE A 65 -20.03 -8.24 -15.69
C PHE A 65 -20.80 -7.26 -16.58
N ALA A 66 -21.60 -6.40 -15.96
CA ALA A 66 -22.17 -5.22 -16.56
C ALA A 66 -21.19 -4.05 -16.35
N ARG A 67 -20.94 -3.33 -17.45
CA ARG A 67 -20.28 -2.04 -17.50
C ARG A 67 -20.89 -1.12 -16.43
N ILE A 68 -20.11 -0.74 -15.43
CA ILE A 68 -20.54 0.27 -14.44
C ILE A 68 -20.56 1.61 -15.16
N GLU A 69 -21.74 2.00 -15.64
CA GLU A 69 -22.04 3.39 -15.95
C GLU A 69 -22.24 4.13 -14.62
N ASN A 70 -21.51 5.23 -14.45
CA ASN A 70 -21.63 6.10 -13.29
C ASN A 70 -23.00 6.78 -13.29
N SER A 71 -24.00 6.18 -12.67
CA SER A 71 -25.19 6.90 -12.23
C SER A 71 -24.82 7.70 -10.98
N ALA A 72 -24.56 8.99 -11.19
CA ALA A 72 -24.49 9.96 -10.10
C ALA A 72 -25.86 10.04 -9.44
N VAL A 73 -25.99 9.45 -8.26
CA VAL A 73 -27.09 9.74 -7.33
C VAL A 73 -26.68 11.01 -6.60
N ASP A 74 -27.41 12.09 -6.89
CA ASP A 74 -27.31 13.41 -6.27
C ASP A 74 -28.03 13.37 -4.92
N ASP A 75 -27.40 12.76 -3.92
CA ASP A 75 -27.80 12.90 -2.53
C ASP A 75 -27.10 14.14 -1.98
N GLY A 76 -27.84 15.25 -1.92
CA GLY A 76 -27.40 16.59 -1.52
C GLY A 76 -26.96 16.74 -0.05
N GLU A 77 -26.23 15.78 0.51
CA GLU A 77 -25.42 16.03 1.70
C GLU A 77 -24.24 16.90 1.30
N LYS A 78 -24.33 18.19 1.64
CA LYS A 78 -23.21 19.14 1.65
C LYS A 78 -22.04 18.48 2.36
N MET A 79 -21.12 17.95 1.57
CA MET A 79 -19.77 17.59 1.98
C MET A 79 -19.22 18.81 2.71
N LYS A 80 -19.19 18.75 4.05
CA LYS A 80 -18.48 19.74 4.85
C LYS A 80 -17.06 19.68 4.31
N SER A 81 -16.69 20.68 3.52
CA SER A 81 -15.31 20.90 3.09
C SER A 81 -14.50 20.77 4.37
N ALA A 82 -13.72 19.69 4.48
CA ALA A 82 -12.85 19.49 5.62
C ALA A 82 -11.92 20.70 5.61
N VAL A 83 -12.23 21.68 6.45
CA VAL A 83 -11.41 22.86 6.63
C VAL A 83 -10.07 22.30 7.03
N ILE A 84 -9.12 22.41 6.10
CA ILE A 84 -7.76 21.98 6.33
C ILE A 84 -7.26 22.98 7.37
N ASP A 85 -7.25 22.55 8.64
CA ASP A 85 -6.56 23.27 9.69
C ASP A 85 -5.07 23.27 9.31
N ILE A 86 -4.60 24.41 8.83
CA ILE A 86 -3.19 24.62 8.45
C ILE A 86 -2.33 24.73 9.72
N ASP A 87 -2.97 25.00 10.87
CA ASP A 87 -2.33 25.24 12.16
C ASP A 87 -2.38 24.01 13.08
N ALA A 88 -2.80 22.86 12.55
CA ALA A 88 -2.74 21.61 13.28
C ALA A 88 -1.29 21.37 13.76
N PRO A 89 -1.06 21.16 15.08
CA PRO A 89 0.29 21.10 15.64
C PRO A 89 1.09 19.87 15.19
N TRP A 90 0.45 18.94 14.46
CA TRP A 90 1.01 17.66 14.06
C TRP A 90 0.78 17.37 12.58
N PRO A 91 1.73 16.72 11.88
CA PRO A 91 1.54 16.31 10.50
C PRO A 91 0.44 15.27 10.37
N ARG A 92 -0.37 15.41 9.32
CA ARG A 92 -1.45 14.46 9.03
C ARG A 92 -0.93 13.23 8.29
N PRO A 93 -1.24 12.01 8.75
CA PRO A 93 -0.87 10.80 8.03
C PRO A 93 -1.41 10.78 6.58
N ALA A 94 -0.50 10.46 5.66
CA ALA A 94 -0.79 10.18 4.26
C ALA A 94 -0.28 8.77 3.93
N TRP A 95 -1.17 7.85 3.62
CA TRP A 95 -0.77 6.48 3.32
C TRP A 95 0.05 6.38 2.04
N LEU A 96 1.14 5.63 2.13
CA LEU A 96 1.85 5.05 0.99
C LEU A 96 1.59 3.54 1.05
N MET A 97 0.59 3.12 0.29
CA MET A 97 0.09 1.75 0.23
C MET A 97 0.78 0.99 -0.89
N SER A 98 1.18 -0.24 -0.62
CA SER A 98 1.50 -1.19 -1.67
C SER A 98 1.31 -2.60 -1.16
N PHE A 99 1.19 -3.53 -2.08
CA PHE A 99 1.45 -4.92 -1.76
C PHE A 99 2.85 -5.09 -1.12
N PRO A 100 3.05 -6.02 -0.18
CA PRO A 100 4.37 -6.22 0.42
C PRO A 100 5.46 -6.49 -0.61
N ASN A 101 6.66 -5.96 -0.33
CA ASN A 101 7.84 -6.06 -1.20
C ASN A 101 7.71 -5.39 -2.59
N SER A 102 6.73 -4.50 -2.79
CA SER A 102 6.60 -3.73 -4.04
C SER A 102 7.45 -2.45 -4.08
N GLY A 103 8.40 -2.25 -3.17
CA GLY A 103 9.32 -1.10 -3.20
C GLY A 103 8.92 0.10 -2.32
N THR A 104 7.88 -0.01 -1.49
CA THR A 104 7.46 1.11 -0.61
C THR A 104 8.52 1.57 0.38
N SER A 105 9.39 0.68 0.86
CA SER A 105 10.53 1.09 1.69
C SER A 105 11.48 2.01 0.93
N PHE A 106 11.80 1.67 -0.32
CA PHE A 106 12.68 2.45 -1.18
C PHE A 106 12.04 3.79 -1.57
N THR A 107 10.78 3.77 -2.02
CA THR A 107 10.05 5.01 -2.35
C THR A 107 9.91 5.93 -1.14
N SER A 108 9.59 5.39 0.04
CA SER A 108 9.52 6.17 1.29
C SER A 108 10.88 6.77 1.66
N PHE A 109 11.97 6.03 1.46
CA PHE A 109 13.32 6.54 1.68
C PHE A 109 13.70 7.65 0.69
N LEU A 110 13.41 7.48 -0.61
CA LEU A 110 13.66 8.53 -1.61
C LEU A 110 12.90 9.82 -1.29
N ILE A 111 11.64 9.71 -0.86
CA ILE A 111 10.87 10.88 -0.41
C ILE A 111 11.55 11.55 0.77
N ASN A 112 12.02 10.78 1.76
CA ASN A 112 12.76 11.33 2.91
C ASN A 112 14.03 12.07 2.46
N VAL A 113 14.86 11.46 1.61
CA VAL A 113 16.09 12.09 1.10
C VAL A 113 15.78 13.36 0.30
N ALA A 114 14.79 13.31 -0.59
CA ALA A 114 14.46 14.45 -1.46
C ALA A 114 13.81 15.62 -0.71
N SER A 115 13.06 15.35 0.37
CA SER A 115 12.35 16.36 1.15
C SER A 115 13.04 16.73 2.47
N ASN A 116 14.13 16.05 2.82
CA ASN A 116 14.75 16.09 4.14
C ASN A 116 13.73 15.96 5.30
N SER A 117 12.68 15.16 5.10
CA SER A 117 11.55 15.05 6.02
C SER A 117 11.42 13.63 6.56
N LYS A 118 11.14 13.50 7.85
CA LYS A 118 10.87 12.22 8.51
C LYS A 118 9.66 11.52 7.90
N ARG A 119 9.62 10.21 8.07
CA ARG A 119 8.63 9.30 7.49
C ARG A 119 8.05 8.37 8.57
N ALA A 120 6.85 7.86 8.31
CA ALA A 120 6.11 7.02 9.25
C ALA A 120 5.78 5.64 8.66
N THR A 121 5.34 4.74 9.53
CA THR A 121 4.94 3.37 9.21
C THR A 121 3.85 2.89 10.16
N ASN A 122 2.97 2.01 9.70
CA ASN A 122 2.08 1.26 10.59
C ASN A 122 2.81 0.15 11.36
N TYR A 123 4.05 -0.16 10.99
CA TYR A 123 4.82 -1.28 11.51
C TYR A 123 5.93 -0.79 12.46
N GLY A 124 5.55 -0.31 13.65
CA GLY A 124 6.45 0.31 14.62
C GLY A 124 7.43 -0.66 15.29
N GLY A 125 7.21 -1.98 15.19
CA GLY A 125 7.97 -2.98 15.93
C GLY A 125 9.49 -3.02 15.67
N ARG A 126 9.97 -2.38 14.59
CA ARG A 126 11.40 -2.31 14.24
C ARG A 126 12.04 -0.94 14.48
N ASN A 127 11.24 0.08 14.80
CA ASN A 127 11.66 1.47 14.83
C ASN A 127 11.44 2.02 16.24
N LEU A 128 12.52 2.04 17.02
CA LEU A 128 12.43 2.22 18.47
C LEU A 128 13.17 3.48 18.91
N ASP A 129 12.66 4.12 19.95
CA ASP A 129 13.41 5.12 20.70
C ASP A 129 14.53 4.48 21.53
N LYS A 130 15.22 5.31 22.31
CA LYS A 130 16.29 4.89 23.22
C LYS A 130 15.80 3.95 24.33
N ASN A 131 14.50 3.93 24.59
CA ASN A 131 13.84 3.10 25.61
C ASN A 131 13.30 1.79 25.02
N GLY A 132 13.48 1.54 23.72
CA GLY A 132 12.97 0.34 23.07
C GLY A 132 11.47 0.40 22.70
N ASN A 133 10.85 1.58 22.75
CA ASN A 133 9.44 1.79 22.42
C ASN A 133 9.27 2.35 21.00
N SER A 134 8.19 1.97 20.33
CA SER A 134 7.74 2.66 19.11
C SER A 134 7.26 4.07 19.45
N VAL A 135 7.68 5.07 18.67
CA VAL A 135 7.27 6.47 18.87
C VAL A 135 6.11 6.81 17.94
N PRO A 136 4.93 7.17 18.44
CA PRO A 136 3.80 7.53 17.60
C PRO A 136 4.03 8.87 16.89
N VAL A 137 3.43 9.03 15.72
CA VAL A 137 3.42 10.29 14.95
C VAL A 137 2.67 11.38 15.71
N LEU A 138 1.56 10.99 16.34
CA LEU A 138 0.72 11.87 17.15
C LEU A 138 0.98 11.49 18.62
N GLU A 139 1.46 12.44 19.42
CA GLU A 139 1.98 12.18 20.78
C GLU A 139 1.00 11.42 21.69
N ASN A 140 -0.29 11.71 21.57
CA ASN A 140 -1.36 11.10 22.39
C ASN A 140 -2.01 9.86 21.75
N ASP A 141 -1.43 9.32 20.69
CA ASP A 141 -2.03 8.26 19.88
C ASP A 141 -1.14 7.02 19.83
N LEU A 142 -1.22 6.22 20.89
CA LEU A 142 -0.41 5.01 21.01
C LEU A 142 -0.75 3.96 19.95
N ASP A 143 -1.88 4.09 19.25
CA ASP A 143 -2.30 3.15 18.20
C ASP A 143 -1.60 3.39 16.85
N GLY A 144 -0.82 4.48 16.75
CA GLY A 144 0.00 4.81 15.59
C GLY A 144 -0.70 5.73 14.59
N PRO A 145 -0.07 5.98 13.42
CA PRO A 145 1.19 5.38 12.93
C PRO A 145 2.44 5.82 13.71
N PHE A 146 3.59 5.20 13.43
CA PHE A 146 4.84 5.38 14.17
C PHE A 146 5.95 5.96 13.28
N TRP A 147 6.88 6.73 13.87
CA TRP A 147 8.08 7.20 13.17
C TRP A 147 9.00 6.05 12.79
N VAL A 148 9.57 6.09 11.58
CA VAL A 148 10.52 5.04 11.13
C VAL A 148 11.89 5.23 11.76
N ASP A 149 12.35 6.47 11.88
CA ASP A 149 13.67 6.80 12.40
C ASP A 149 13.51 7.91 13.47
N PRO A 150 12.91 7.59 14.65
CA PRO A 150 12.58 8.61 15.65
C PRO A 150 13.83 9.34 16.16
N GLN A 151 14.97 8.65 16.21
CA GLN A 151 16.25 9.18 16.68
C GLN A 151 17.06 9.92 15.60
N ASP A 152 16.61 9.94 14.34
CA ASP A 152 17.32 10.67 13.30
C ASP A 152 17.21 12.19 13.50
N GLU A 153 18.31 12.83 13.85
CA GLU A 153 18.37 14.29 14.05
C GLU A 153 18.60 15.06 12.74
N LYS A 154 18.91 14.38 11.64
CA LYS A 154 19.22 15.02 10.35
C LYS A 154 17.95 15.41 9.59
N SER A 155 16.93 14.56 9.63
CA SER A 155 15.65 14.80 8.98
C SER A 155 14.72 15.65 9.86
N THR A 156 14.00 16.57 9.22
CA THR A 156 13.02 17.44 9.88
C THR A 156 11.65 16.77 10.00
N TYR A 157 10.85 17.14 11.00
CA TYR A 157 9.46 16.70 11.06
C TYR A 157 8.63 17.44 10.00
N PRO A 158 7.84 16.74 9.17
CA PRO A 158 6.99 17.42 8.20
C PRO A 158 5.89 18.22 8.93
N THR A 159 5.48 19.35 8.36
CA THR A 159 4.47 20.24 8.96
C THR A 159 3.05 19.92 8.51
N ARG A 160 2.86 19.40 7.29
CA ARG A 160 1.51 19.19 6.72
C ARG A 160 1.09 17.74 6.62
N TYR A 161 1.93 16.91 6.01
CA TYR A 161 1.65 15.50 5.78
C TYR A 161 2.87 14.65 6.05
N VAL A 162 2.67 13.50 6.70
CA VAL A 162 3.70 12.48 6.86
C VAL A 162 3.36 11.26 6.04
N ILE A 163 4.27 10.89 5.14
CA ILE A 163 4.14 9.66 4.37
C ILE A 163 4.25 8.46 5.31
N THR A 164 3.20 7.66 5.34
CA THR A 164 3.01 6.55 6.25
C THR A 164 2.94 5.26 5.46
N LYS A 165 3.96 4.42 5.56
CA LYS A 165 3.99 3.11 4.92
C LYS A 165 2.95 2.17 5.52
N THR A 166 2.14 1.56 4.66
CA THR A 166 1.25 0.45 5.01
C THR A 166 1.13 -0.53 3.85
N HIS A 167 0.79 -1.78 4.15
CA HIS A 167 0.52 -2.80 3.15
C HIS A 167 -0.94 -3.15 3.00
N CYS A 168 -1.80 -2.67 3.92
CA CYS A 168 -3.22 -2.99 3.93
C CYS A 168 -3.52 -4.51 3.93
N GLY A 169 -2.54 -5.31 4.37
CA GLY A 169 -2.61 -6.76 4.40
C GLY A 169 -2.59 -7.43 3.03
N GLY A 170 -3.39 -8.49 2.86
CA GLY A 170 -3.48 -9.26 1.61
C GLY A 170 -2.21 -10.05 1.26
N TYR A 171 -1.30 -10.18 2.23
CA TYR A 171 -0.09 -10.97 2.11
C TYR A 171 -0.10 -12.06 3.15
N CYS A 172 0.03 -13.29 2.67
CA CYS A 172 0.14 -14.46 3.51
C CYS A 172 0.99 -15.51 2.78
N LYS A 173 1.90 -16.16 3.50
CA LYS A 173 2.85 -17.14 2.93
C LYS A 173 2.28 -18.55 3.04
N GLY A 174 1.86 -19.11 1.91
CA GLY A 174 1.30 -20.45 1.85
C GLY A 174 0.03 -20.58 2.70
N CYS A 175 -0.88 -19.63 2.50
CA CYS A 175 -2.17 -19.56 3.16
C CYS A 175 -3.27 -19.72 2.11
N PRO A 176 -4.46 -20.17 2.51
CA PRO A 176 -5.58 -20.29 1.59
C PRO A 176 -6.09 -18.93 1.08
N PRO A 177 -6.85 -18.91 -0.04
CA PRO A 177 -7.31 -17.67 -0.67
C PRO A 177 -8.07 -16.70 0.22
N ASP A 178 -8.90 -17.22 1.13
CA ASP A 178 -9.66 -16.43 2.11
C ASP A 178 -8.78 -15.62 3.07
N MET A 179 -7.50 -15.98 3.22
CA MET A 179 -6.53 -15.27 4.07
C MET A 179 -5.77 -14.15 3.36
N TYR A 180 -5.78 -14.11 2.03
CA TYR A 180 -5.06 -13.08 1.25
C TYR A 180 -5.97 -12.27 0.31
N VAL A 181 -7.16 -12.77 -0.03
CA VAL A 181 -8.18 -12.01 -0.78
C VAL A 181 -8.98 -11.16 0.20
N ASN A 182 -8.98 -9.85 -0.06
CA ASN A 182 -9.64 -8.89 0.81
C ASN A 182 -10.92 -8.33 0.20
N THR A 183 -11.94 -8.16 1.03
CA THR A 183 -13.05 -7.26 0.72
C THR A 183 -12.61 -5.80 0.94
N PRO A 184 -13.32 -4.80 0.39
CA PRO A 184 -13.03 -3.39 0.70
C PRO A 184 -12.99 -3.10 2.21
N TYR A 185 -13.87 -3.75 2.98
CA TYR A 185 -13.92 -3.63 4.43
C TYR A 185 -12.68 -4.23 5.10
N SER A 186 -12.30 -5.48 4.77
CA SER A 186 -11.14 -6.12 5.39
C SER A 186 -9.83 -5.45 4.97
N PHE A 187 -9.76 -4.91 3.75
CA PHE A 187 -8.65 -4.11 3.24
C PHE A 187 -8.48 -2.84 4.07
N LEU A 188 -9.54 -2.05 4.24
CA LEU A 188 -9.49 -0.81 5.03
C LEU A 188 -9.11 -1.11 6.49
N ARG A 189 -9.75 -2.11 7.12
CA ARG A 189 -9.42 -2.52 8.49
C ARG A 189 -7.94 -2.87 8.62
N GLN A 190 -7.36 -3.56 7.63
CA GLN A 190 -5.94 -3.89 7.62
C GLN A 190 -5.03 -2.68 7.31
N CYS A 191 -5.48 -1.71 6.52
CA CYS A 191 -4.76 -0.44 6.35
C CYS A 191 -4.67 0.35 7.65
N LEU A 192 -5.70 0.25 8.51
CA LEU A 192 -5.76 0.92 9.82
C LEU A 192 -5.06 0.13 10.93
N SER A 193 -4.66 -1.12 10.64
CA SER A 193 -3.97 -1.99 11.58
C SER A 193 -2.46 -1.79 11.51
N GLY A 194 -1.81 -2.02 12.65
CA GLY A 194 -0.37 -1.96 12.78
C GLY A 194 0.15 -2.82 13.92
N ASN A 195 1.44 -2.69 14.17
CA ASN A 195 2.07 -3.20 15.38
C ASN A 195 2.94 -2.10 15.99
N ARG A 196 3.08 -2.16 17.31
CA ARG A 196 4.05 -1.35 18.05
C ARG A 196 4.81 -2.23 19.00
N ARG A 197 6.00 -1.81 19.36
CA ARG A 197 6.77 -2.41 20.43
C ARG A 197 6.68 -1.50 21.65
N GLN A 198 6.43 -2.10 22.80
CA GLN A 198 6.50 -1.42 24.09
C GLN A 198 7.32 -2.25 25.07
N VAL A 199 8.07 -1.59 25.94
CA VAL A 199 8.76 -2.21 27.05
C VAL A 199 7.85 -2.16 28.26
N ALA A 200 7.40 -3.33 28.72
CA ALA A 200 6.57 -3.46 29.90
C ALA A 200 7.34 -3.02 31.16
N SER A 201 6.62 -2.75 32.25
CA SER A 201 7.21 -2.43 33.56
C SER A 201 8.17 -3.51 34.08
N THR A 202 8.06 -4.74 33.57
CA THR A 202 8.96 -5.87 33.84
C THR A 202 10.28 -5.82 33.07
N GLY A 203 10.48 -4.82 32.21
CA GLY A 203 11.63 -4.71 31.30
C GLY A 203 11.52 -5.59 30.05
N LYS A 204 10.45 -6.39 29.91
CA LYS A 204 10.22 -7.22 28.73
C LYS A 204 9.65 -6.38 27.58
N SER A 205 10.29 -6.50 26.41
CA SER A 205 9.76 -5.95 25.17
C SER A 205 8.63 -6.83 24.64
N GLU A 206 7.48 -6.24 24.38
CA GLU A 206 6.32 -6.90 23.78
C GLU A 206 5.89 -6.20 22.49
N GLU A 207 5.37 -6.98 21.55
CA GLU A 207 4.78 -6.48 20.32
C GLU A 207 3.25 -6.50 20.46
N VAL A 208 2.64 -5.33 20.33
CA VAL A 208 1.21 -5.11 20.51
C VAL A 208 0.59 -4.76 19.17
N ARG A 209 -0.46 -5.50 18.79
CA ARG A 209 -1.28 -5.17 17.62
C ARG A 209 -2.16 -3.97 17.95
N VAL A 210 -2.18 -2.99 17.06
CA VAL A 210 -2.91 -1.74 17.24
C VAL A 210 -3.81 -1.44 16.05
N THR A 211 -4.80 -0.58 16.25
CA THR A 211 -5.70 -0.11 15.19
C THR A 211 -6.10 1.33 15.50
N TYR A 212 -5.99 2.22 14.52
CA TYR A 212 -6.33 3.64 14.69
C TYR A 212 -7.54 4.05 13.84
N SER A 213 -8.17 5.18 14.21
CA SER A 213 -9.36 5.71 13.53
C SER A 213 -9.06 6.12 12.07
N PRO A 214 -9.95 5.79 11.11
CA PRO A 214 -9.81 6.22 9.72
C PRO A 214 -9.82 7.74 9.53
N GLU A 215 -10.43 8.49 10.45
CA GLU A 215 -10.48 9.96 10.40
C GLU A 215 -9.10 10.62 10.46
N LYS A 216 -8.09 9.90 10.95
CA LYS A 216 -6.69 10.37 11.01
C LYS A 216 -6.04 10.41 9.62
N ILE A 217 -6.57 9.66 8.66
CA ILE A 217 -5.98 9.51 7.32
C ILE A 217 -6.55 10.52 6.35
N HIS A 218 -5.67 11.35 5.80
CA HIS A 218 -6.09 12.46 4.95
C HIS A 218 -5.79 12.27 3.47
N ARG A 219 -4.81 11.41 3.15
CA ARG A 219 -4.37 11.13 1.78
C ARG A 219 -3.94 9.68 1.65
N ALA A 220 -4.03 9.18 0.43
CA ALA A 220 -3.53 7.86 0.08
C ALA A 220 -2.82 7.92 -1.28
N ILE A 221 -1.70 7.23 -1.37
CA ILE A 221 -0.93 6.97 -2.58
C ILE A 221 -0.85 5.45 -2.68
N HIS A 222 -1.25 4.88 -3.81
CA HIS A 222 -1.16 3.45 -4.04
C HIS A 222 -0.06 3.19 -5.07
N LEU A 223 1.02 2.57 -4.62
CA LEU A 223 2.06 2.07 -5.50
C LEU A 223 1.65 0.69 -6.01
N ILE A 224 1.46 0.60 -7.33
CA ILE A 224 1.06 -0.61 -8.03
C ILE A 224 2.27 -1.09 -8.81
N ARG A 225 2.66 -2.34 -8.58
CA ARG A 225 3.74 -3.01 -9.29
C ARG A 225 3.18 -4.15 -10.13
N ASN A 226 3.88 -4.50 -11.20
CA ASN A 226 3.55 -5.69 -11.99
C ASN A 226 3.42 -6.91 -11.05
N PRO A 227 2.31 -7.68 -11.12
CA PRO A 227 2.11 -8.84 -10.25
C PRO A 227 3.23 -9.87 -10.37
N PHE A 228 3.83 -10.09 -11.55
CA PHE A 228 4.93 -11.04 -11.73
C PHE A 228 6.19 -10.60 -10.98
N ASP A 229 6.49 -9.29 -10.98
CA ASP A 229 7.62 -8.77 -10.23
C ASP A 229 7.44 -8.93 -8.71
N ASN A 230 6.20 -8.86 -8.22
CA ASN A 230 5.90 -9.12 -6.82
C ASN A 230 6.19 -10.58 -6.45
N ILE A 231 5.88 -11.54 -7.34
CA ILE A 231 6.18 -12.97 -7.13
C ILE A 231 7.69 -13.18 -7.09
N VAL A 232 8.44 -12.60 -8.04
CA VAL A 232 9.91 -12.67 -8.06
C VAL A 232 10.51 -12.03 -6.79
N SER A 233 9.97 -10.90 -6.35
CA SER A 233 10.45 -10.22 -5.13
C SER A 233 10.18 -11.04 -3.87
N ARG A 234 9.08 -11.80 -3.82
CA ARG A 234 8.79 -12.75 -2.74
C ARG A 234 9.77 -13.90 -2.73
N PHE A 235 10.07 -14.47 -3.90
CA PHE A 235 11.09 -15.51 -4.02
C PHE A 235 12.44 -15.06 -3.45
N HIS A 236 12.92 -13.86 -3.83
CA HIS A 236 14.17 -13.32 -3.28
C HIS A 236 14.10 -13.08 -1.78
N LEU A 237 12.98 -12.57 -1.25
CA LEU A 237 12.82 -12.39 0.19
C LEU A 237 12.89 -13.73 0.93
N GLU A 238 12.14 -14.74 0.47
CA GLU A 238 12.10 -16.04 1.11
C GLU A 238 13.44 -16.76 1.06
N GLN A 239 14.16 -16.62 -0.05
CA GLN A 239 15.50 -17.15 -0.19
C GLN A 239 16.46 -16.53 0.83
N HIS A 240 16.41 -15.20 1.00
CA HIS A 240 17.18 -14.49 2.02
C HIS A 240 16.80 -14.89 3.45
N GLU A 241 15.52 -15.14 3.72
CA GLU A 241 15.04 -15.62 5.02
C GLU A 241 15.52 -17.06 5.30
N GLN A 242 15.44 -17.97 4.32
CA GLN A 242 15.91 -19.35 4.45
C GLN A 242 17.42 -19.42 4.68
N LEU A 243 18.20 -18.61 3.95
CA LEU A 243 19.63 -18.48 4.15
C LEU A 243 19.99 -18.09 5.59
N LYS A 244 19.18 -17.22 6.22
CA LYS A 244 19.39 -16.81 7.61
C LYS A 244 19.02 -17.87 8.65
N HIS A 245 18.00 -18.68 8.38
CA HIS A 245 17.48 -19.64 9.34
C HIS A 245 18.13 -21.02 9.23
N ASP A 246 18.22 -21.56 8.02
CA ASP A 246 18.54 -22.97 7.78
C ASP A 246 19.92 -23.15 7.12
N GLY A 247 20.54 -22.06 6.65
CA GLY A 247 21.78 -22.10 5.87
C GLY A 247 21.65 -22.78 4.50
N THR A 248 20.49 -23.34 4.18
CA THR A 248 20.19 -23.94 2.88
C THR A 248 19.74 -22.88 1.90
N GLU A 249 20.51 -22.71 0.82
CA GLU A 249 20.19 -21.75 -0.23
C GLU A 249 19.23 -22.37 -1.25
N MET A 250 18.07 -21.75 -1.45
CA MET A 250 17.31 -22.01 -2.67
C MET A 250 18.06 -21.35 -3.84
N SER A 251 18.30 -22.11 -4.92
CA SER A 251 19.09 -21.63 -6.06
C SER A 251 18.48 -20.36 -6.70
N LEU A 252 19.26 -19.29 -6.89
CA LEU A 252 18.89 -18.07 -7.64
C LEU A 252 18.88 -18.29 -9.16
N THR A 253 18.27 -19.39 -9.58
CA THR A 253 18.12 -19.77 -10.99
C THR A 253 16.64 -19.79 -11.35
N LYS A 254 16.38 -19.82 -12.66
CA LYS A 254 15.04 -20.03 -13.20
C LYS A 254 14.41 -21.32 -12.65
N GLU A 255 15.22 -22.36 -12.50
CA GLU A 255 14.82 -23.67 -11.97
C GLU A 255 14.49 -23.59 -10.48
N GLY A 256 15.30 -22.85 -9.70
CA GLY A 256 15.02 -22.61 -8.29
C GLY A 256 13.73 -21.81 -8.07
N PHE A 257 13.48 -20.78 -8.89
CA PHE A 257 12.20 -20.05 -8.88
C PHE A 257 11.00 -20.94 -9.23
N ARG A 258 11.12 -21.81 -10.24
CA ARG A 258 10.05 -22.76 -10.58
C ARG A 258 9.79 -23.78 -9.48
N GLU A 259 10.85 -24.27 -8.82
CA GLU A 259 10.73 -25.15 -7.67
C GLU A 259 10.03 -24.45 -6.50
N TYR A 260 10.39 -23.20 -6.22
CA TYR A 260 9.71 -22.36 -5.23
C TYR A 260 8.20 -22.30 -5.47
N CYS A 261 7.79 -21.95 -6.68
CA CYS A 261 6.38 -21.82 -7.02
C CYS A 261 5.65 -23.17 -6.97
N ARG A 262 6.27 -24.26 -7.45
CA ARG A 262 5.69 -25.62 -7.31
C ARG A 262 5.47 -26.00 -5.86
N LYS A 263 6.41 -25.68 -4.95
CA LYS A 263 6.26 -25.93 -3.52
C LYS A 263 5.12 -25.10 -2.93
N LEU A 264 4.98 -23.84 -3.32
CA LEU A 264 3.87 -23.00 -2.90
C LEU A 264 2.52 -23.53 -3.39
N ASN A 265 2.38 -23.80 -4.69
CA ASN A 265 1.14 -24.33 -5.28
C ASN A 265 0.73 -25.62 -4.56
N LYS A 266 1.66 -26.57 -4.40
CA LYS A 266 1.40 -27.82 -3.68
C LYS A 266 0.93 -27.60 -2.24
N LYS A 267 1.45 -26.59 -1.54
CA LYS A 267 1.09 -26.31 -0.14
C LYS A 267 -0.36 -25.84 0.02
N VAL A 268 -0.88 -25.10 -0.96
CA VAL A 268 -2.22 -24.49 -0.88
C VAL A 268 -3.25 -25.15 -1.79
N ASP A 269 -2.84 -26.07 -2.66
CA ASP A 269 -3.64 -26.69 -3.72
C ASP A 269 -5.04 -27.12 -3.27
N SER A 270 -5.12 -27.94 -2.20
CA SER A 270 -6.41 -28.44 -1.70
C SER A 270 -7.32 -27.31 -1.23
N ALA A 271 -6.75 -26.27 -0.61
CA ALA A 271 -7.52 -25.13 -0.14
C ALA A 271 -7.95 -24.21 -1.30
N GLU A 272 -7.12 -24.02 -2.32
CA GLU A 272 -7.48 -23.27 -3.52
C GLU A 272 -8.57 -23.98 -4.31
N HIS A 273 -8.45 -25.30 -4.49
CA HIS A 273 -9.45 -26.11 -5.18
C HIS A 273 -10.83 -26.09 -4.50
N SER A 274 -10.86 -26.07 -3.16
CA SER A 274 -12.10 -26.00 -2.37
C SER A 274 -12.64 -24.58 -2.18
N SER A 275 -11.91 -23.56 -2.63
CA SER A 275 -12.27 -22.17 -2.38
C SER A 275 -13.45 -21.73 -3.25
N LYS A 276 -14.36 -20.94 -2.66
CA LYS A 276 -15.46 -20.29 -3.40
C LYS A 276 -14.97 -19.15 -4.30
N LEU A 277 -13.72 -18.72 -4.15
CA LEU A 277 -13.14 -17.60 -4.90
C LEU A 277 -12.70 -18.02 -6.30
N TRP A 278 -12.33 -19.29 -6.47
CA TRP A 278 -11.89 -19.82 -7.74
C TRP A 278 -12.99 -20.70 -8.31
N ASP A 279 -13.59 -20.27 -9.42
CA ASP A 279 -14.38 -21.20 -10.22
C ASP A 279 -13.48 -22.36 -10.69
N THR A 280 -14.04 -23.56 -10.84
CA THR A 280 -13.31 -24.75 -11.27
C THR A 280 -12.56 -24.50 -12.58
N SER A 281 -13.14 -23.72 -13.49
CA SER A 281 -12.51 -23.35 -14.77
C SER A 281 -11.27 -22.47 -14.56
N ILE A 282 -11.35 -21.49 -13.64
CA ILE A 282 -10.23 -20.58 -13.35
C ILE A 282 -9.12 -21.34 -12.63
N TYR A 283 -9.46 -22.17 -11.65
CA TYR A 283 -8.48 -23.01 -10.96
C TYR A 283 -7.73 -23.90 -11.95
N HIS A 284 -8.43 -24.58 -12.87
CA HIS A 284 -7.79 -25.40 -13.89
C HIS A 284 -6.93 -24.62 -14.88
N LEU A 285 -7.27 -23.35 -15.15
CA LEU A 285 -6.46 -22.46 -15.97
C LEU A 285 -5.15 -22.04 -15.27
N LEU A 286 -5.18 -21.89 -13.94
CA LEU A 286 -4.10 -21.28 -13.18
C LEU A 286 -3.21 -22.26 -12.40
N LYS A 287 -3.68 -23.47 -12.11
CA LYS A 287 -2.94 -24.46 -11.29
C LYS A 287 -1.55 -24.82 -11.84
N ASP A 288 -1.37 -24.70 -13.16
CA ASP A 288 -0.13 -25.03 -13.86
C ASP A 288 0.71 -23.78 -14.21
N VAL A 289 0.27 -22.58 -13.79
CA VAL A 289 1.03 -21.35 -13.96
C VAL A 289 2.19 -21.36 -12.93
N PRO A 290 3.45 -21.26 -13.39
CA PRO A 290 4.61 -21.19 -12.53
C PRO A 290 4.69 -19.90 -11.71
#